data_AF-A0A922WTP6-F1
#
_entry.id   AF-A0A922WTP6-F1
#
_cell.length_a   1.000
_cell.length_b   1.000
_cell.length_c   1.000
_cell.angle_alpha   90.00
_cell.angle_beta   90.00
_cell.angle_gamma   90.00
#
_symmetry.space_group_name_H-M   'P 1'
#
loop_
_entity.id
_entity.type
_entity.pdbx_description
1 polymer ?
#
loop_
_entity_poly.entity_id
_entity_poly.type
_entity_poly.pdbx_seq_one_letter_code
_entity_poly.pdbx_strand_id
1 'polypeptide(L)'
;GHPRISFELDLFSALQQHHTIDGDYTARKAAPNGVRFWAVGQAEAVRRSTSLFVQPKFALEGAFPQFTFYDCHSCHRTITDGPQRKLTFETNPGRPIPFGSPPFNDENIIMLSAVAGALVPGETEAFRSASRDFHRAMGQGQAEARAAAQALSGRAGALADALSARSYANADAFKVIAIIAGEATSPRFTDYAGSVQAVMAVDTLLNALVSEGRITQGAAAGIRGDIARAYKAVDEPNAYRPADFRSALKSAAGAIGRLQ
;
A
#
# COMPACT_ATOMS: atom_id res chain seq x y z
N GLY A 1 -6.77 -19.32 5.06
CA GLY A 1 -7.36 -18.31 4.17
C GLY A 1 -6.73 -18.42 2.80
N HIS A 2 -7.35 -17.85 1.76
CA HIS A 2 -6.67 -17.70 0.47
C HIS A 2 -5.40 -16.86 0.70
N PRO A 3 -4.22 -17.31 0.25
CA PRO A 3 -3.01 -16.50 0.33
C PRO A 3 -3.24 -15.16 -0.37
N ARG A 4 -2.84 -14.06 0.27
CA ARG A 4 -2.88 -12.74 -0.37
C ARG A 4 -1.97 -12.77 -1.60
N ILE A 5 -2.48 -12.28 -2.72
CA ILE A 5 -1.65 -12.01 -3.90
C ILE A 5 -0.82 -10.76 -3.58
N SER A 6 0.45 -10.95 -3.20
CA SER A 6 1.37 -9.84 -2.96
C SER A 6 2.14 -9.56 -4.26
N PHE A 7 1.81 -8.46 -4.93
CA PHE A 7 2.44 -8.05 -6.20
C PHE A 7 2.90 -6.59 -6.11
N GLU A 8 4.15 -6.36 -6.47
CA GLU A 8 4.77 -5.04 -6.55
C GLU A 8 5.35 -4.83 -7.94
N LEU A 9 4.81 -3.88 -8.71
CA LEU A 9 5.19 -3.69 -10.11
C LEU A 9 6.70 -3.44 -10.26
N ASP A 10 7.28 -2.58 -9.43
CA ASP A 10 8.71 -2.26 -9.47
C ASP A 10 9.59 -3.51 -9.20
N LEU A 11 9.30 -4.24 -8.12
CA LEU A 11 10.03 -5.45 -7.75
C LEU A 11 9.95 -6.52 -8.85
N PHE A 12 8.75 -6.78 -9.37
CA PHE A 12 8.57 -7.76 -10.44
C PHE A 12 9.23 -7.33 -11.74
N SER A 13 9.16 -6.05 -12.10
CA SER A 13 9.85 -5.51 -13.27
C SER A 13 11.37 -5.67 -13.16
N ALA A 14 11.96 -5.47 -11.98
CA ALA A 14 13.38 -5.70 -11.74
C ALA A 14 13.74 -7.20 -11.84
N LEU A 15 12.94 -8.09 -11.24
CA LEU A 15 13.19 -9.55 -11.25
C LEU A 15 13.01 -10.20 -12.63
N GLN A 16 12.15 -9.63 -13.49
CA GLN A 16 11.86 -10.12 -14.84
C GLN A 16 12.64 -9.35 -15.92
N GLN A 17 13.63 -8.54 -15.53
CA GLN A 17 14.40 -7.73 -16.46
C GLN A 17 15.27 -8.63 -17.36
N HIS A 18 15.03 -8.56 -18.68
CA HIS A 18 15.76 -9.30 -19.71
C HIS A 18 16.71 -8.41 -20.53
N HIS A 19 16.91 -7.16 -20.11
CA HIS A 19 17.76 -6.17 -20.77
C HIS A 19 18.74 -5.55 -19.77
N THR A 20 19.80 -4.92 -20.26
CA THR A 20 20.68 -4.07 -19.46
C THR A 20 20.26 -2.62 -19.65
N ILE A 21 20.18 -1.86 -18.56
CA ILE A 21 19.93 -0.41 -18.63
C ILE A 21 21.29 0.26 -18.81
N ASP A 22 21.75 0.36 -20.05
CA ASP A 22 23.02 0.97 -20.44
C ASP A 22 22.82 2.32 -21.17
N GLY A 23 23.91 2.90 -21.68
CA GLY A 23 23.87 4.17 -22.40
C GLY A 23 22.97 4.15 -23.64
N ASP A 24 22.93 3.03 -24.38
CA ASP A 24 22.04 2.89 -25.54
C ASP A 24 20.57 2.81 -25.09
N TYR A 25 20.28 2.00 -24.07
CA TYR A 25 18.92 1.88 -23.55
C TYR A 25 18.38 3.26 -23.14
N THR A 26 19.16 3.99 -22.35
CA THR A 26 18.75 5.30 -21.82
C THR A 26 18.60 6.35 -22.93
N ALA A 27 19.44 6.32 -23.96
CA ALA A 27 19.30 7.19 -25.13
C ALA A 27 18.00 6.94 -25.92
N ARG A 28 17.53 5.68 -25.98
CA ARG A 28 16.32 5.30 -26.74
C ARG A 28 15.02 5.36 -25.95
N LYS A 29 15.04 5.03 -24.65
CA LYS A 29 13.83 4.77 -23.85
C LYS A 29 13.71 5.63 -22.58
N ALA A 30 14.70 6.48 -22.32
CA ALA A 30 14.95 7.08 -21.01
C ALA A 30 15.21 6.04 -19.91
N ALA A 31 15.87 6.47 -18.82
CA ALA A 31 16.09 5.60 -17.68
C ALA A 31 14.76 5.31 -16.98
N PRO A 32 14.44 4.04 -16.64
CA PRO A 32 13.32 3.73 -15.78
C PRO A 32 13.48 4.41 -14.40
N ASN A 33 12.36 4.77 -13.78
CA ASN A 33 12.35 5.39 -12.45
C ASN A 33 11.58 4.50 -11.47
N GLY A 34 12.24 4.06 -10.41
CA GLY A 34 11.67 3.07 -9.49
C GLY A 34 10.48 3.64 -8.71
N VAL A 35 10.56 4.92 -8.34
CA VAL A 35 9.45 5.62 -7.65
C VAL A 35 8.21 5.68 -8.55
N ARG A 36 8.39 5.95 -9.84
CA ARG A 36 7.31 5.95 -10.84
C ARG A 36 6.69 4.57 -10.97
N PHE A 37 7.48 3.53 -11.15
CA PHE A 37 6.95 2.17 -11.30
C PHE A 37 6.21 1.71 -10.05
N TRP A 38 6.77 1.96 -8.87
CA TRP A 38 6.10 1.65 -7.62
C TRP A 38 4.77 2.41 -7.50
N ALA A 39 4.76 3.73 -7.73
CA ALA A 39 3.58 4.57 -7.59
C ALA A 39 2.45 4.18 -8.57
N VAL A 40 2.79 3.97 -9.85
CA VAL A 40 1.85 3.49 -10.87
C VAL A 40 1.37 2.08 -10.54
N GLY A 41 2.25 1.22 -10.01
CA GLY A 41 1.91 -0.12 -9.55
C GLY A 41 0.82 -0.12 -8.46
N GLN A 42 0.91 0.79 -7.48
CA GLN A 42 -0.13 0.94 -6.46
C GLN A 42 -1.48 1.35 -7.08
N ALA A 43 -1.45 2.26 -8.06
CA ALA A 43 -2.65 2.69 -8.78
C ALA A 43 -3.31 1.55 -9.57
N GLU A 44 -2.50 0.80 -10.32
CA GLU A 44 -2.97 -0.34 -11.09
C GLU A 44 -3.46 -1.51 -10.20
N ALA A 45 -2.85 -1.73 -9.03
CA ALA A 45 -3.33 -2.72 -8.06
C ALA A 45 -4.73 -2.37 -7.53
N VAL A 46 -4.97 -1.10 -7.16
CA VAL A 46 -6.31 -0.65 -6.73
C VAL A 46 -7.31 -0.74 -7.88
N ARG A 47 -6.94 -0.26 -9.07
CA ARG A 47 -7.79 -0.31 -10.27
C ARG A 47 -8.17 -1.75 -10.63
N ARG A 48 -7.21 -2.68 -10.63
CA ARG A 48 -7.44 -4.09 -10.98
C ARG A 48 -8.31 -4.79 -9.95
N SER A 49 -8.01 -4.65 -8.66
CA SER A 49 -8.78 -5.30 -7.59
C SER A 49 -10.24 -4.83 -7.59
N THR A 50 -10.49 -3.53 -7.68
CA THR A 50 -11.84 -2.97 -7.74
C THR A 50 -12.58 -3.34 -9.04
N SER A 51 -11.90 -3.35 -10.19
CA SER A 51 -12.51 -3.78 -11.47
C SER A 51 -12.90 -5.26 -11.49
N LEU A 52 -12.17 -6.11 -10.75
CA LEU A 52 -12.55 -7.51 -10.55
C LEU A 52 -13.72 -7.62 -9.57
N PHE A 53 -13.70 -6.85 -8.47
CA PHE A 53 -14.78 -6.81 -7.49
C PHE A 53 -16.13 -6.36 -8.08
N VAL A 54 -16.12 -5.47 -9.07
CA VAL A 54 -17.34 -5.04 -9.78
C VAL A 54 -18.02 -6.21 -10.50
N GLN A 55 -17.27 -7.24 -10.92
CA GLN A 55 -17.78 -8.35 -11.71
C GLN A 55 -18.31 -9.47 -10.80
N PRO A 56 -19.62 -9.78 -10.82
CA PRO A 56 -20.20 -10.82 -9.95
C PRO A 56 -19.51 -12.17 -10.06
N LYS A 57 -19.13 -12.58 -11.28
CA LYS A 57 -18.44 -13.84 -11.57
C LYS A 57 -17.06 -13.99 -10.90
N PHE A 58 -16.45 -12.88 -10.46
CA PHE A 58 -15.17 -12.88 -9.75
C PHE A 58 -15.34 -12.50 -8.28
N ALA A 59 -16.35 -11.70 -7.96
CA ALA A 59 -16.59 -11.20 -6.61
C ALA A 59 -17.38 -12.16 -5.72
N LEU A 60 -18.09 -13.15 -6.31
CA LEU A 60 -18.98 -14.07 -5.60
C LEU A 60 -18.71 -15.52 -5.97
N GLU A 61 -19.03 -16.41 -5.02
CA GLU A 61 -19.25 -17.84 -5.23
C GLU A 61 -20.63 -18.20 -4.65
N GLY A 62 -21.63 -18.32 -5.51
CA GLY A 62 -23.03 -18.45 -5.07
C GLY A 62 -23.45 -17.26 -4.18
N ALA A 63 -23.87 -17.55 -2.95
CA ALA A 63 -24.29 -16.54 -1.97
C ALA A 63 -23.13 -15.86 -1.22
N PHE A 64 -21.90 -16.38 -1.33
CA PHE A 64 -20.76 -15.91 -0.57
C PHE A 64 -19.90 -14.92 -1.36
N PRO A 65 -19.33 -13.89 -0.72
CA PRO A 65 -18.29 -13.08 -1.34
C PRO A 65 -16.99 -13.87 -1.44
N GLN A 66 -16.24 -13.65 -2.51
CA GLN A 66 -14.91 -14.22 -2.67
C GLN A 66 -13.93 -13.57 -1.69
N PHE A 67 -13.38 -14.36 -0.78
CA PHE A 67 -12.55 -13.85 0.33
C PHE A 67 -11.21 -13.26 -0.11
N THR A 68 -10.79 -13.46 -1.37
CA THR A 68 -9.57 -12.84 -1.91
C THR A 68 -9.58 -11.31 -1.85
N PHE A 69 -10.75 -10.67 -1.77
CA PHE A 69 -10.88 -9.21 -1.68
C PHE A 69 -10.83 -8.67 -0.25
N TYR A 70 -10.79 -9.54 0.76
CA TYR A 70 -10.92 -9.13 2.16
C TYR A 70 -9.66 -9.47 2.97
N ASP A 71 -9.34 -8.62 3.94
CA ASP A 71 -8.19 -8.83 4.81
C ASP A 71 -8.53 -9.82 5.91
N CYS A 72 -8.17 -11.08 5.69
CA CYS A 72 -8.38 -12.13 6.66
C CYS A 72 -7.68 -11.86 8.00
N HIS A 73 -6.53 -11.18 8.03
CA HIS A 73 -5.75 -10.93 9.26
C HIS A 73 -6.36 -9.83 10.13
N SER A 74 -7.26 -9.02 9.57
CA SER A 74 -8.06 -8.10 10.37
C SER A 74 -9.00 -8.84 11.33
N CYS A 75 -9.50 -10.02 10.94
CA CYS A 75 -10.43 -10.85 11.72
C CYS A 75 -9.77 -12.09 12.35
N HIS A 76 -8.81 -12.74 11.67
CA HIS A 76 -8.08 -13.92 12.14
C HIS A 76 -6.93 -13.52 13.06
N ARG A 77 -7.29 -13.09 14.26
CA ARG A 77 -6.41 -12.83 15.38
C ARG A 77 -6.63 -13.93 16.42
N THR A 78 -5.71 -14.13 17.37
CA THR A 78 -5.89 -15.17 18.41
C THR A 78 -7.23 -15.01 19.12
N ILE A 79 -8.11 -16.00 18.96
CA ILE A 79 -9.38 -16.10 19.69
C ILE A 79 -9.06 -16.78 21.03
N THR A 80 -9.39 -16.13 22.14
CA THR A 80 -9.20 -16.69 23.48
C THR A 80 -10.52 -16.69 24.24
N ASP A 81 -10.89 -17.84 24.80
CA ASP A 81 -12.00 -17.92 25.73
C ASP A 81 -11.69 -17.21 27.05
N GLY A 82 -12.70 -16.56 27.61
CA GLY A 82 -12.59 -15.86 28.89
C GLY A 82 -13.86 -15.10 29.25
N PRO A 83 -14.02 -14.70 30.52
CA PRO A 83 -15.22 -14.01 31.00
C PRO A 83 -15.40 -12.60 30.40
N GLN A 84 -14.38 -12.07 29.72
CA GLN A 84 -14.37 -10.75 29.11
C GLN A 84 -13.94 -10.84 27.64
N ARG A 85 -14.64 -10.12 26.76
CA ARG A 85 -14.21 -9.99 25.35
C ARG A 85 -12.87 -9.27 25.28
N LYS A 86 -11.94 -9.76 24.45
CA LYS A 86 -10.69 -9.08 24.13
C LYS A 86 -10.76 -8.54 22.71
N LEU A 87 -10.96 -7.24 22.57
CA LEU A 87 -10.90 -6.57 21.27
C LEU A 87 -9.44 -6.23 20.97
N THR A 88 -8.88 -6.83 19.93
CA THR A 88 -7.50 -6.57 19.51
C THR A 88 -7.43 -5.68 18.28
N PHE A 89 -8.57 -5.31 17.68
CA PHE A 89 -8.65 -4.44 16.50
C PHE A 89 -8.59 -2.96 16.87
N GLU A 90 -8.11 -2.14 15.93
CA GLU A 90 -8.13 -0.68 16.00
C GLU A 90 -9.00 -0.13 14.87
N THR A 91 -9.70 0.99 15.11
CA THR A 91 -10.47 1.66 14.06
C THR A 91 -9.54 2.36 13.07
N ASN A 92 -9.64 2.02 11.79
CA ASN A 92 -8.91 2.72 10.73
C ASN A 92 -9.67 4.00 10.32
N PRO A 93 -9.09 5.20 10.48
CA PRO A 93 -9.78 6.46 10.19
C PRO A 93 -10.11 6.64 8.70
N GLY A 94 -9.43 5.94 7.80
CA GLY A 94 -9.71 5.95 6.36
C GLY A 94 -10.68 4.87 5.89
N ARG A 95 -11.22 4.05 6.80
CA ARG A 95 -12.06 2.88 6.48
C ARG A 95 -13.36 2.92 7.29
N PRO A 96 -14.34 3.76 6.91
CA PRO A 96 -15.64 3.76 7.57
C PRO A 96 -16.43 2.50 7.20
N ILE A 97 -16.33 1.46 8.02
CA ILE A 97 -17.09 0.21 7.89
C ILE A 97 -17.94 -0.05 9.14
N PRO A 98 -19.08 -0.75 9.03
CA PRO A 98 -19.81 -1.21 10.21
C PRO A 98 -18.95 -2.11 11.09
N PHE A 99 -19.18 -2.06 12.40
CA PHE A 99 -18.51 -2.96 13.34
C PHE A 99 -18.85 -4.42 13.00
N GLY A 100 -17.82 -5.28 12.95
CA GLY A 100 -17.96 -6.69 12.62
C GLY A 100 -17.94 -7.01 11.13
N SER A 101 -17.86 -6.02 10.24
CA SER A 101 -17.69 -6.26 8.81
C SER A 101 -16.24 -6.63 8.48
N PRO A 102 -16.00 -7.61 7.59
CA PRO A 102 -14.66 -7.87 7.09
C PRO A 102 -14.21 -6.69 6.22
N PRO A 103 -13.04 -6.09 6.48
CA PRO A 103 -12.49 -5.04 5.65
C PRO A 103 -12.00 -5.59 4.31
N PHE A 104 -12.03 -4.74 3.29
CA PHE A 104 -11.37 -4.98 2.01
C PHE A 104 -9.84 -5.02 2.20
N ASN A 105 -9.14 -5.76 1.35
CA ASN A 105 -7.67 -5.70 1.21
C ASN A 105 -7.28 -4.34 0.63
N ASP A 106 -7.17 -3.33 1.50
CA ASP A 106 -7.01 -1.92 1.13
C ASP A 106 -5.57 -1.42 1.27
N GLU A 107 -4.58 -2.30 1.39
CA GLU A 107 -3.18 -1.92 1.56
C GLU A 107 -2.67 -1.03 0.42
N ASN A 108 -3.01 -1.35 -0.83
CA ASN A 108 -2.67 -0.52 -1.99
C ASN A 108 -3.47 0.79 -2.00
N ILE A 109 -4.67 0.83 -1.41
CA ILE A 109 -5.45 2.08 -1.27
C ILE A 109 -4.75 3.01 -0.27
N ILE A 110 -4.20 2.47 0.83
CA ILE A 110 -3.42 3.25 1.80
C ILE A 110 -2.15 3.80 1.13
N MET A 111 -1.39 2.95 0.41
CA MET A 111 -0.18 3.38 -0.30
C MET A 111 -0.47 4.40 -1.40
N LEU A 112 -1.52 4.17 -2.20
CA LEU A 112 -1.92 5.09 -3.26
C LEU A 112 -2.37 6.45 -2.68
N SER A 113 -3.08 6.45 -1.54
CA SER A 113 -3.44 7.68 -0.83
C SER A 113 -2.22 8.48 -0.35
N ALA A 114 -1.15 7.78 0.05
CA ALA A 114 0.10 8.39 0.52
C ALA A 114 0.90 8.98 -0.64
N VAL A 115 1.16 8.20 -1.70
CA VAL A 115 1.92 8.67 -2.86
C VAL A 115 1.18 9.75 -3.65
N ALA A 116 -0.15 9.66 -3.77
CA ALA A 116 -0.93 10.72 -4.39
C ALA A 116 -0.77 12.03 -3.62
N GLY A 117 -0.90 11.99 -2.28
CA GLY A 117 -0.72 13.18 -1.44
C GLY A 117 0.70 13.77 -1.53
N ALA A 118 1.69 12.92 -1.78
CA ALA A 118 3.07 13.34 -1.97
C ALA A 118 3.31 13.99 -3.34
N LEU A 119 2.83 13.35 -4.42
CA LEU A 119 3.30 13.62 -5.78
C LEU A 119 2.27 14.28 -6.69
N VAL A 120 0.98 14.07 -6.43
CA VAL A 120 -0.17 14.61 -7.20
C VAL A 120 -1.28 15.09 -6.26
N PRO A 121 -1.00 16.07 -5.36
CA PRO A 121 -1.93 16.47 -4.30
C PRO A 121 -3.29 16.97 -4.83
N GLY A 122 -3.34 17.55 -6.04
CA GLY A 122 -4.58 18.03 -6.66
C GLY A 122 -5.63 16.94 -6.92
N GLU A 123 -5.20 15.69 -7.15
CA GLU A 123 -6.09 14.55 -7.45
C GLU A 123 -6.40 13.70 -6.21
N THR A 124 -5.69 13.95 -5.10
CA THR A 124 -5.66 13.04 -3.95
C THR A 124 -6.97 12.97 -3.19
N GLU A 125 -7.65 14.10 -2.97
CA GLU A 125 -8.87 14.10 -2.15
C GLU A 125 -10.03 13.39 -2.86
N ALA A 126 -10.12 13.52 -4.18
CA ALA A 126 -11.11 12.80 -4.97
C ALA A 126 -10.96 11.27 -4.81
N PHE A 127 -9.72 10.77 -4.80
CA PHE A 127 -9.42 9.37 -4.53
C PHE A 127 -9.73 8.97 -3.08
N ARG A 128 -9.32 9.78 -2.09
CA ARG A 128 -9.60 9.51 -0.68
C ARG A 128 -11.10 9.47 -0.39
N SER A 129 -11.88 10.36 -0.99
CA SER A 129 -13.34 10.33 -0.88
C SER A 129 -13.92 9.04 -1.46
N ALA A 130 -13.56 8.70 -2.71
CA ALA A 130 -14.03 7.47 -3.34
C ALA A 130 -13.66 6.22 -2.53
N SER A 131 -12.48 6.20 -1.91
CA SER A 131 -12.06 5.11 -1.01
C SER A 131 -12.96 5.02 0.23
N ARG A 132 -13.25 6.14 0.90
CA ARG A 132 -14.15 6.15 2.07
C ARG A 132 -15.57 5.74 1.68
N ASP A 133 -16.05 6.20 0.53
CA ASP A 133 -17.38 5.87 0.02
C ASP A 133 -17.49 4.38 -0.34
N PHE A 134 -16.45 3.81 -0.95
CA PHE A 134 -16.36 2.37 -1.20
C PHE A 134 -16.45 1.56 0.10
N HIS A 135 -15.63 1.90 1.11
CA HIS A 135 -15.66 1.23 2.40
C HIS A 135 -17.03 1.32 3.07
N ARG A 136 -17.68 2.49 3.03
CA ARG A 136 -19.04 2.68 3.56
C ARG A 136 -20.06 1.81 2.83
N ALA A 137 -19.98 1.76 1.50
CA ALA A 137 -20.92 1.03 0.65
C ALA A 137 -20.86 -0.49 0.85
N MET A 138 -19.72 -1.04 1.30
CA MET A 138 -19.63 -2.46 1.67
C MET A 138 -20.60 -2.86 2.79
N GLY A 139 -20.99 -1.91 3.65
CA GLY A 139 -21.99 -2.13 4.70
C GLY A 139 -23.44 -1.90 4.28
N GLN A 140 -23.69 -1.47 3.04
CA GLN A 140 -25.02 -1.07 2.56
C GLN A 140 -25.66 -2.15 1.69
N GLY A 141 -24.84 -2.81 0.86
CA GLY A 141 -25.32 -3.85 -0.03
C GLY A 141 -24.36 -4.11 -1.18
N GLN A 142 -24.62 -5.19 -1.91
CA GLN A 142 -23.75 -5.62 -3.01
C GLN A 142 -23.79 -4.64 -4.19
N ALA A 143 -24.95 -4.05 -4.49
CA ALA A 143 -25.11 -3.13 -5.61
C ALA A 143 -24.36 -1.81 -5.33
N GLU A 144 -24.51 -1.28 -4.12
CA GLU A 144 -23.87 -0.08 -3.62
C GLU A 144 -22.35 -0.26 -3.59
N ALA A 145 -21.86 -1.37 -3.03
CA ALA A 145 -20.44 -1.69 -2.98
C ALA A 145 -19.82 -1.77 -4.39
N ARG A 146 -20.53 -2.37 -5.36
CA ARG A 146 -20.06 -2.42 -6.76
C ARG A 146 -20.04 -1.07 -7.43
N ALA A 147 -21.08 -0.25 -7.26
CA ALA A 147 -21.11 1.10 -7.81
C ALA A 147 -19.95 1.96 -7.26
N ALA A 148 -19.70 1.89 -5.95
CA ALA A 148 -18.60 2.59 -5.31
C ALA A 148 -17.22 2.03 -5.71
N ALA A 149 -17.09 0.71 -5.90
CA ALA A 149 -15.87 0.09 -6.43
C ALA A 149 -15.56 0.58 -7.85
N GLN A 150 -16.58 0.71 -8.72
CA GLN A 150 -16.40 1.25 -10.06
C GLN A 150 -15.90 2.70 -10.03
N ALA A 151 -16.45 3.53 -9.14
CA ALA A 151 -15.99 4.90 -8.96
C ALA A 151 -14.53 4.96 -8.44
N LEU A 152 -14.19 4.11 -7.45
CA LEU A 152 -12.84 4.00 -6.93
C LEU A 152 -11.84 3.54 -8.00
N SER A 153 -12.22 2.56 -8.83
CA SER A 153 -11.42 2.11 -9.99
C SER A 153 -11.11 3.27 -10.95
N GLY A 154 -12.11 4.09 -11.27
CA GLY A 154 -11.93 5.28 -12.11
C GLY A 154 -10.96 6.29 -11.50
N ARG A 155 -11.04 6.54 -10.19
CA ARG A 155 -10.10 7.43 -9.49
C ARG A 155 -8.68 6.87 -9.43
N ALA A 156 -8.54 5.55 -9.24
CA ALA A 156 -7.24 4.90 -9.30
C ALA A 156 -6.61 5.01 -10.70
N GLY A 157 -7.41 4.86 -11.76
CA GLY A 157 -6.96 5.09 -13.15
C GLY A 157 -6.49 6.53 -13.40
N ALA A 158 -7.25 7.53 -12.94
CA ALA A 158 -6.83 8.93 -13.04
C ALA A 158 -5.51 9.22 -12.31
N LEU A 159 -5.32 8.62 -11.12
CA LEU A 159 -4.04 8.70 -10.41
C LEU A 159 -2.92 7.98 -11.15
N ALA A 160 -3.18 6.83 -11.77
CA ALA A 160 -2.19 6.12 -12.59
C ALA A 160 -1.70 7.01 -13.75
N ASP A 161 -2.62 7.66 -14.45
CA ASP A 161 -2.31 8.58 -15.55
C ASP A 161 -1.50 9.79 -15.06
N ALA A 162 -1.93 10.43 -13.97
CA ALA A 162 -1.24 11.58 -13.38
C ALA A 162 0.17 11.24 -12.86
N LEU A 163 0.32 10.10 -12.18
CA LEU A 163 1.60 9.59 -11.71
C LEU A 163 2.51 9.15 -12.87
N SER A 164 1.93 8.67 -13.97
CA SER A 164 2.69 8.30 -15.16
C SER A 164 3.18 9.52 -15.95
N ALA A 165 2.37 10.57 -16.05
CA ALA A 165 2.66 11.75 -16.87
C ALA A 165 3.61 12.76 -16.21
N ARG A 166 3.75 12.74 -14.88
CA ARG A 166 4.62 13.69 -14.16
C ARG A 166 6.11 13.39 -14.33
N SER A 167 6.92 14.43 -14.18
CA SER A 167 8.37 14.30 -13.97
C SER A 167 8.69 13.92 -12.53
N TYR A 168 9.73 13.11 -12.33
CA TYR A 168 10.18 12.65 -11.02
C TYR A 168 11.50 13.33 -10.64
N ALA A 169 11.58 13.81 -9.39
CA ALA A 169 12.73 14.47 -8.82
C ALA A 169 13.39 13.60 -7.74
N ASN A 170 14.67 13.86 -7.46
CA ASN A 170 15.47 13.10 -6.48
C ASN A 170 14.83 13.05 -5.09
N ALA A 171 14.15 14.14 -4.70
CA ALA A 171 13.51 14.27 -3.40
C ALA A 171 12.18 13.49 -3.29
N ASP A 172 11.62 12.98 -4.40
CA ASP A 172 10.30 12.35 -4.40
C ASP A 172 10.28 11.08 -3.55
N ALA A 173 11.30 10.22 -3.64
CA ALA A 173 11.37 9.01 -2.82
C ALA A 173 11.39 9.34 -1.32
N PHE A 174 12.24 10.31 -0.91
CA PHE A 174 12.28 10.78 0.48
C PHE A 174 10.92 11.33 0.93
N LYS A 175 10.26 12.13 0.09
CA LYS A 175 8.94 12.71 0.37
C LYS A 175 7.88 11.63 0.55
N VAL A 176 7.86 10.62 -0.31
CA VAL A 176 6.91 9.50 -0.24
C VAL A 176 7.15 8.67 1.03
N ILE A 177 8.40 8.31 1.32
CA ILE A 177 8.77 7.57 2.54
C ILE A 177 8.32 8.33 3.80
N ALA A 178 8.57 9.64 3.85
CA ALA A 178 8.14 10.49 4.96
C ALA A 178 6.61 10.53 5.11
N ILE A 179 5.85 10.58 4.01
CA ILE A 179 4.39 10.59 4.05
C ILE A 179 3.80 9.23 4.44
N ILE A 180 4.41 8.11 4.01
CA ILE A 180 4.00 6.76 4.41
C ILE A 180 4.09 6.61 5.95
N ALA A 181 5.19 7.04 6.55
CA ALA A 181 5.38 6.98 8.01
C ALA A 181 4.77 8.17 8.78
N GLY A 182 4.26 9.17 8.06
CA GLY A 182 3.75 10.42 8.61
C GLY A 182 2.39 10.28 9.31
N GLU A 183 2.01 11.31 10.06
CA GLU A 183 0.82 11.32 10.91
C GLU A 183 -0.51 11.17 10.14
N ALA A 184 -0.54 11.56 8.87
CA ALA A 184 -1.72 11.40 8.02
C ALA A 184 -1.96 9.94 7.57
N THR A 185 -0.92 9.10 7.56
CA THR A 185 -0.97 7.73 7.03
C THR A 185 -0.82 6.70 8.13
N SER A 186 0.11 6.91 9.06
CA SER A 186 0.47 5.96 10.12
C SER A 186 -0.72 5.45 10.94
N PRO A 187 -1.72 6.27 11.33
CA PRO A 187 -2.92 5.79 12.01
C PRO A 187 -3.76 4.77 11.23
N ARG A 188 -3.55 4.62 9.92
CA ARG A 188 -4.25 3.64 9.08
C ARG A 188 -3.64 2.24 9.16
N PHE A 189 -2.44 2.07 9.71
CA PHE A 189 -1.75 0.77 9.87
C PHE A 189 -2.30 -0.05 11.06
N THR A 190 -3.60 -0.27 11.04
CA THR A 190 -4.38 -0.97 12.08
C THR A 190 -4.39 -2.49 11.90
N ASP A 191 -4.04 -2.97 10.70
CA ASP A 191 -4.02 -4.37 10.32
C ASP A 191 -2.65 -4.78 9.78
N TYR A 192 -2.40 -6.08 9.81
CA TYR A 192 -1.16 -6.69 9.35
C TYR A 192 -0.90 -6.39 7.86
N ALA A 193 -1.92 -6.52 7.01
CA ALA A 193 -1.75 -6.45 5.56
C ALA A 193 -1.21 -5.09 5.08
N GLY A 194 -1.83 -3.99 5.55
CA GLY A 194 -1.39 -2.63 5.25
C GLY A 194 0.00 -2.29 5.78
N SER A 195 0.40 -2.95 6.86
CA SER A 195 1.69 -2.73 7.53
C SER A 195 2.83 -3.44 6.83
N VAL A 196 2.61 -4.70 6.42
CA VAL A 196 3.54 -5.41 5.53
C VAL A 196 3.76 -4.59 4.25
N GLN A 197 2.69 -4.08 3.66
CA GLN A 197 2.78 -3.24 2.46
C GLN A 197 3.59 -1.97 2.68
N ALA A 198 3.42 -1.31 3.83
CA ALA A 198 4.15 -0.09 4.14
C ALA A 198 5.66 -0.32 4.35
N VAL A 199 6.08 -1.39 5.03
CA VAL A 199 7.52 -1.69 5.18
C VAL A 199 8.15 -2.13 3.86
N MET A 200 7.45 -2.93 3.05
CA MET A 200 7.91 -3.29 1.70
C MET A 200 8.05 -2.03 0.83
N ALA A 201 7.09 -1.11 0.87
CA ALA A 201 7.17 0.14 0.14
C ALA A 201 8.39 0.98 0.56
N VAL A 202 8.67 1.11 1.85
CA VAL A 202 9.84 1.84 2.35
C VAL A 202 11.16 1.20 1.89
N ASP A 203 11.25 -0.12 1.90
CA ASP A 203 12.44 -0.85 1.42
C ASP A 203 12.62 -0.72 -0.10
N THR A 204 11.54 -0.88 -0.88
CA THR A 204 11.54 -0.66 -2.33
C THR A 204 12.01 0.76 -2.68
N LEU A 205 11.47 1.78 -2.01
CA LEU A 205 11.85 3.17 -2.25
C LEU A 205 13.28 3.48 -1.79
N LEU A 206 13.77 2.83 -0.72
CA LEU A 206 15.18 2.91 -0.34
C LEU A 206 16.09 2.29 -1.42
N ASN A 207 15.71 1.13 -1.95
CA ASN A 207 16.47 0.48 -3.02
C ASN A 207 16.48 1.33 -4.30
N ALA A 208 15.38 2.03 -4.61
CA ALA A 208 15.33 3.01 -5.70
C ALA A 208 16.30 4.19 -5.48
N LEU A 209 16.41 4.72 -4.26
CA LEU A 209 17.41 5.75 -3.93
C LEU A 209 18.85 5.28 -4.16
N VAL A 210 19.15 4.01 -3.89
CA VAL A 210 20.48 3.41 -4.13
C VAL A 210 20.71 3.22 -5.62
N SER A 211 19.76 2.62 -6.35
CA SER A 211 19.91 2.30 -7.77
C SER A 211 20.02 3.54 -8.65
N GLU A 212 19.35 4.63 -8.26
CA GLU A 212 19.43 5.93 -8.93
C GLU A 212 20.63 6.78 -8.46
N GLY A 213 21.53 6.22 -7.65
CA GLY A 213 22.75 6.88 -7.18
C GLY A 213 22.51 8.07 -6.25
N ARG A 214 21.33 8.17 -5.64
CA ARG A 214 20.96 9.26 -4.73
C ARG A 214 21.56 9.10 -3.34
N ILE A 215 21.72 7.85 -2.90
CA ILE A 215 22.46 7.50 -1.69
C ILE A 215 23.46 6.38 -1.99
N THR A 216 24.51 6.28 -1.19
CA THR A 216 25.51 5.21 -1.35
C THR A 216 24.99 3.89 -0.77
N GLN A 217 25.52 2.76 -1.26
CA GLN A 217 25.25 1.44 -0.67
C GLN A 217 25.64 1.39 0.82
N GLY A 218 26.74 2.06 1.21
CA GLY A 218 27.17 2.14 2.60
C GLY A 218 26.19 2.91 3.50
N ALA A 219 25.62 4.02 3.00
CA ALA A 219 24.59 4.76 3.72
C ALA A 219 23.31 3.91 3.90
N ALA A 220 22.89 3.21 2.85
CA ALA A 220 21.74 2.29 2.92
C ALA A 220 22.00 1.11 3.88
N ALA A 221 23.23 0.57 3.92
CA ALA A 221 23.60 -0.49 4.85
C ALA A 221 23.45 -0.05 6.31
N GLY A 222 23.75 1.22 6.62
CA GLY A 222 23.54 1.81 7.95
C GLY A 222 22.08 1.85 8.41
N ILE A 223 21.11 1.78 7.47
CA ILE A 223 19.67 1.84 7.75
C ILE A 223 19.05 0.44 7.88
N ARG A 224 19.73 -0.62 7.40
CA ARG A 224 19.17 -1.98 7.36
C ARG A 224 18.67 -2.47 8.72
N GLY A 225 19.31 -2.06 9.82
CA GLY A 225 18.86 -2.37 11.18
C GLY A 225 17.48 -1.77 11.52
N ASP A 226 17.18 -0.55 11.08
CA ASP A 226 15.87 0.07 11.27
C ASP A 226 14.78 -0.63 10.44
N ILE A 227 15.08 -0.95 9.18
CA ILE A 227 14.14 -1.66 8.29
C ILE A 227 13.88 -3.07 8.81
N ALA A 228 14.90 -3.78 9.27
CA ALA A 228 14.75 -5.12 9.87
C ALA A 228 13.86 -5.09 11.11
N ARG A 229 13.91 -4.03 11.93
CA ARG A 229 12.96 -3.86 13.04
C ARG A 229 11.52 -3.69 12.56
N ALA A 230 11.31 -2.92 11.48
CA ALA A 230 9.98 -2.76 10.90
C ALA A 230 9.43 -4.07 10.31
N TYR A 231 10.27 -4.86 9.63
CA TYR A 231 9.89 -6.21 9.15
C TYR A 231 9.60 -7.16 10.30
N LYS A 232 10.39 -7.13 11.37
CA LYS A 232 10.15 -7.95 12.57
C LYS A 232 8.79 -7.62 13.21
N ALA A 233 8.33 -6.37 13.16
CA ALA A 233 7.01 -6.01 13.69
C ALA A 233 5.83 -6.58 12.86
N VAL A 234 6.11 -7.16 11.70
CA VAL A 234 5.15 -7.81 10.80
C VAL A 234 5.63 -9.21 10.38
N ASP A 235 6.40 -9.91 11.21
CA ASP A 235 6.87 -11.26 10.92
C ASP A 235 5.79 -12.33 11.14
N GLU A 236 4.97 -12.15 12.17
CA GLU A 236 3.94 -13.08 12.61
C GLU A 236 2.56 -12.38 12.65
N PRO A 237 1.65 -12.69 11.70
CA PRO A 237 0.33 -12.06 11.64
C PRO A 237 -0.48 -12.20 12.93
N ASN A 238 -0.38 -13.33 13.65
CA ASN A 238 -1.14 -13.57 14.87
C ASN A 238 -0.63 -12.76 16.07
N ALA A 239 0.65 -12.37 16.03
CA ALA A 239 1.30 -11.57 17.07
C ALA A 239 1.29 -10.07 16.76
N TYR A 240 0.77 -9.67 15.60
CA TYR A 240 0.82 -8.29 15.11
C TYR A 240 0.31 -7.26 16.14
N ARG A 241 1.08 -6.17 16.29
CA ARG A 241 0.78 -5.03 17.17
C ARG A 241 0.93 -3.72 16.39
N PRO A 242 -0.17 -3.00 16.10
CA PRO A 242 -0.12 -1.75 15.35
C PRO A 242 0.81 -0.68 15.92
N ALA A 243 0.87 -0.54 17.25
CA ALA A 243 1.73 0.45 17.89
C ALA A 243 3.22 0.17 17.65
N ASP A 244 3.65 -1.08 17.81
CA ASP A 244 5.04 -1.50 17.63
C ASP A 244 5.49 -1.28 16.18
N PHE A 245 4.64 -1.67 15.23
CA PHE A 245 4.90 -1.45 13.81
C PHE A 245 5.02 0.03 13.45
N ARG A 246 4.04 0.87 13.86
CA ARG A 246 4.06 2.32 13.57
C ARG A 246 5.32 2.99 14.13
N SER A 247 5.77 2.58 15.32
CA SER A 247 7.01 3.07 15.93
C SER A 247 8.26 2.64 15.14
N ALA A 248 8.34 1.38 14.76
CA ALA A 248 9.45 0.85 13.97
C ALA A 248 9.53 1.48 12.57
N LEU A 249 8.40 1.62 11.89
CA LEU A 249 8.29 2.27 10.57
C LEU A 249 8.70 3.74 10.63
N LYS A 250 8.26 4.49 11.66
CA LYS A 250 8.68 5.88 11.88
C LYS A 250 10.19 6.01 12.08
N SER A 251 10.79 5.07 12.82
CA SER A 251 12.24 5.05 13.03
C SER A 251 13.00 4.81 11.71
N ALA A 252 12.54 3.84 10.91
CA ALA A 252 13.12 3.55 9.60
C ALA A 252 12.99 4.73 8.62
N ALA A 253 11.81 5.31 8.47
CA ALA A 253 11.60 6.47 7.61
C ALA A 253 12.42 7.68 8.08
N GLY A 254 12.52 7.90 9.39
CA GLY A 254 13.37 8.95 9.96
C GLY A 254 14.87 8.74 9.71
N ALA A 255 15.34 7.48 9.72
CA ALA A 255 16.71 7.15 9.36
C ALA A 255 17.02 7.44 7.89
N ILE A 256 16.09 7.10 6.99
CA ILE A 256 16.20 7.39 5.57
C ILE A 256 16.20 8.91 5.33
N GLY A 257 15.31 9.65 5.97
CA GLY A 257 15.24 11.10 5.82
C GLY A 257 16.53 11.84 6.21
N ARG A 258 17.38 11.27 7.08
CA ARG A 258 18.69 11.84 7.44
C ARG A 258 19.77 11.66 6.36
N LEU A 259 19.49 10.91 5.29
CA LEU A 259 20.39 10.73 4.16
C LEU A 259 20.17 11.74 3.02
N GLN A 260 19.10 12.55 3.11
CA GLN A 260 18.80 13.59 2.14
C GLN A 260 19.81 14.75 2.26
#